data_AF-A0A0E2H8B5-F1
#
_entry.id   AF-A0A0E2H8B5-F1
#
_cell.length_a   1.000
_cell.length_b   1.000
_cell.length_c   1.000
_cell.angle_alpha   90.00
_cell.angle_beta   90.00
_cell.angle_gamma   90.00
#
_symmetry.space_group_name_H-M   'P 1'
#
loop_
_entity.id
_entity.type
_entity.pdbx_description
1 polymer ?
#
loop_
_entity_poly.entity_id
_entity_poly.type
_entity_poly.pdbx_seq_one_letter_code
_entity_poly.pdbx_strand_id
1 'polypeptide(L)'
;MEKQYLLSVDQSTQGTKALLFDREGNLICGGDLPHRQIINDAGWVSHDLNEIYANTLKVVRDVIEKAGIRREQVAGLGISNQRETSAVRDRTDGHPLADAIVWQCSRAKDICVRVEESGKAEWVRRTTGINLSPFFPASKLAWFMENVKKCGG
;
A
#
# COMPACT_ATOMS: atom_id res chain seq x y z
N MET A 1 -15.76 -29.17 -4.51
CA MET A 1 -16.48 -28.00 -5.06
C MET A 1 -15.67 -27.47 -6.22
N GLU A 2 -16.31 -27.05 -7.30
CA GLU A 2 -15.61 -26.44 -8.43
C GLU A 2 -15.22 -24.99 -8.08
N LYS A 3 -13.97 -24.64 -8.41
CA LYS A 3 -13.45 -23.27 -8.30
C LYS A 3 -13.96 -22.48 -9.50
N GLN A 4 -14.81 -21.49 -9.25
CA GLN A 4 -15.56 -20.78 -10.30
C GLN A 4 -15.33 -19.27 -10.29
N TYR A 5 -14.70 -18.72 -9.25
CA TYR A 5 -14.56 -17.27 -9.09
C TYR A 5 -13.12 -16.82 -8.90
N LEU A 6 -12.80 -15.61 -9.35
CA LEU A 6 -11.59 -14.87 -8.99
C LEU A 6 -11.96 -13.70 -8.10
N LEU A 7 -11.31 -13.59 -6.95
CA LEU A 7 -11.42 -12.43 -6.08
C LEU A 7 -10.27 -11.48 -6.41
N SER A 8 -10.52 -10.19 -6.45
CA SER A 8 -9.51 -9.15 -6.62
C SER A 8 -9.64 -8.14 -5.50
N VAL A 9 -8.51 -7.75 -4.90
CA VAL A 9 -8.43 -6.63 -3.96
C VAL A 9 -7.65 -5.51 -4.62
N ASP A 10 -8.26 -4.32 -4.65
CA ASP A 10 -7.62 -3.09 -5.11
C ASP A 10 -7.48 -2.11 -3.93
N GLN A 11 -6.27 -2.03 -3.39
CA GLN A 11 -5.92 -1.13 -2.30
C GLN A 11 -5.49 0.21 -2.89
N SER A 12 -6.45 1.12 -3.11
CA SER A 12 -6.18 2.43 -3.69
C SER A 12 -5.69 3.45 -2.65
N THR A 13 -5.42 4.68 -3.07
CA THR A 13 -5.04 5.77 -2.14
C THR A 13 -6.20 6.22 -1.25
N GLN A 14 -7.46 6.07 -1.70
CA GLN A 14 -8.63 6.59 -0.97
C GLN A 14 -9.44 5.51 -0.24
N GLY A 15 -9.30 4.25 -0.66
CA GLY A 15 -10.13 3.16 -0.18
C GLY A 15 -9.62 1.80 -0.61
N THR A 16 -10.17 0.76 -0.01
CA THR A 16 -9.92 -0.63 -0.36
C THR A 16 -11.16 -1.20 -1.03
N LYS A 17 -11.00 -1.85 -2.19
CA LYS A 17 -12.08 -2.50 -2.92
C LYS A 17 -11.86 -4.00 -2.98
N ALA A 18 -12.93 -4.77 -2.93
CA ALA A 18 -12.95 -6.16 -3.31
C ALA A 18 -13.92 -6.36 -4.48
N LEU A 19 -13.50 -7.11 -5.49
CA LEU A 19 -14.28 -7.42 -6.69
C LEU A 19 -14.25 -8.93 -6.94
N LEU A 20 -15.40 -9.52 -7.23
CA LEU A 20 -15.55 -10.94 -7.50
C LEU A 20 -15.93 -11.13 -8.97
N PHE A 21 -15.16 -11.93 -9.68
CA PHE A 21 -15.37 -12.25 -11.09
C PHE A 21 -15.66 -13.73 -11.28
N ASP A 22 -16.46 -14.08 -12.29
CA ASP A 22 -16.61 -15.47 -12.74
C ASP A 22 -15.48 -15.91 -13.70
N ARG A 23 -15.61 -17.11 -14.27
CA ARG A 23 -14.61 -17.68 -15.20
C ARG A 23 -14.55 -16.98 -16.56
N GLU A 24 -15.60 -16.26 -16.93
CA GLU A 24 -15.69 -15.49 -18.18
C GLU A 24 -15.17 -14.06 -18.01
N GLY A 25 -14.88 -13.65 -16.76
CA GLY A 25 -14.41 -12.32 -16.42
C GLY A 25 -15.54 -11.33 -16.12
N ASN A 26 -16.78 -11.80 -15.97
CA ASN A 26 -17.90 -10.93 -15.62
C ASN A 26 -17.80 -10.54 -14.14
N LEU A 27 -18.06 -9.27 -13.83
CA LEU A 27 -18.13 -8.79 -12.44
C LEU A 27 -19.44 -9.25 -11.81
N ILE A 28 -19.33 -10.13 -10.80
CA ILE A 28 -20.46 -10.72 -10.08
C ILE A 28 -20.85 -9.86 -8.87
N CYS A 29 -19.86 -9.39 -8.12
CA CYS A 29 -20.09 -8.62 -6.90
C CYS A 29 -18.90 -7.71 -6.61
N GLY A 30 -19.16 -6.61 -5.92
CA GLY A 30 -18.14 -5.69 -5.46
C GLY A 30 -18.54 -4.99 -4.15
N GLY A 31 -17.53 -4.50 -3.46
CA GLY A 31 -17.66 -3.68 -2.26
C GLY A 31 -16.39 -2.86 -2.02
N ASP A 32 -16.55 -1.74 -1.35
CA ASP A 32 -15.46 -0.82 -1.06
C ASP A 32 -15.60 -0.17 0.31
N LEU A 33 -14.47 0.22 0.89
CA LEU A 33 -14.41 0.99 2.12
C LEU A 33 -13.36 2.10 2.00
N PRO A 34 -13.69 3.35 2.33
CA PRO A 34 -12.70 4.41 2.42
C PRO A 34 -11.77 4.17 3.62
N HIS A 35 -10.57 4.72 3.55
CA HIS A 35 -9.70 4.87 4.74
C HIS A 35 -9.28 6.33 4.91
N ARG A 36 -8.99 6.71 6.15
CA ARG A 36 -8.62 8.08 6.48
C ARG A 36 -7.32 8.50 5.82
N GLN A 37 -7.33 9.73 5.31
CA GLN A 37 -6.13 10.45 4.88
C GLN A 37 -5.58 11.20 6.09
N ILE A 38 -4.45 10.75 6.63
CA ILE A 38 -3.84 11.39 7.80
C ILE A 38 -2.90 12.47 7.30
N ILE A 39 -3.31 13.73 7.39
CA ILE A 39 -2.54 14.88 6.96
C ILE A 39 -2.16 15.71 8.19
N ASN A 40 -0.87 15.93 8.41
CA ASN A 40 -0.38 16.78 9.52
C ASN A 40 -0.25 18.26 9.10
N ASP A 41 0.10 19.13 10.05
CA ASP A 41 0.25 20.58 9.82
C ASP A 41 1.34 20.94 8.79
N ALA A 42 2.30 20.03 8.54
CA ALA A 42 3.33 20.19 7.52
C ALA A 42 2.88 19.69 6.13
N GLY A 43 1.62 19.27 5.97
CA GLY A 43 1.07 18.71 4.74
C GLY A 43 1.55 17.29 4.43
N TRP A 44 2.11 16.57 5.41
CA TRP A 44 2.56 15.20 5.20
C TRP A 44 1.40 14.23 5.24
N VAL A 45 1.29 13.42 4.19
CA VAL A 45 0.21 12.44 4.02
C VAL A 45 0.67 11.07 4.54
N SER A 46 -0.16 10.44 5.36
CA SER A 46 0.06 9.11 5.94
C SER A 46 -1.22 8.27 5.92
N HIS A 47 -1.09 6.94 6.02
CA HIS A 47 -2.20 6.02 6.22
C HIS A 47 -1.93 5.06 7.39
N ASP A 48 -2.98 4.75 8.15
CA ASP A 48 -2.95 3.70 9.18
C ASP A 48 -3.00 2.31 8.51
N LEU A 49 -1.93 1.53 8.71
CA LEU A 49 -1.81 0.18 8.17
C LEU A 49 -2.83 -0.80 8.77
N ASN A 50 -3.21 -0.61 10.03
CA ASN A 50 -4.23 -1.44 10.68
C ASN A 50 -5.62 -1.15 10.08
N GLU A 51 -5.90 0.12 9.76
CA GLU A 51 -7.14 0.52 9.06
C GLU A 51 -7.21 -0.11 7.66
N ILE A 52 -6.12 -0.02 6.89
CA ILE A 52 -6.04 -0.66 5.56
C ILE A 52 -6.25 -2.18 5.66
N TYR A 53 -5.61 -2.84 6.62
CA TYR A 53 -5.73 -4.28 6.82
C TYR A 53 -7.16 -4.68 7.23
N ALA A 54 -7.75 -3.99 8.21
CA ALA A 54 -9.11 -4.23 8.66
C ALA A 54 -10.13 -4.02 7.53
N ASN A 55 -9.97 -2.95 6.75
CA ASN A 55 -10.81 -2.68 5.59
C ASN A 55 -10.70 -3.79 4.55
N THR A 56 -9.48 -4.27 4.25
CA THR A 56 -9.25 -5.38 3.31
C THR A 56 -10.01 -6.63 3.73
N LEU A 57 -9.88 -7.04 5.00
CA LEU A 57 -10.60 -8.20 5.53
C LEU A 57 -12.11 -8.02 5.45
N LYS A 58 -12.60 -6.81 5.77
CA LYS A 58 -14.02 -6.50 5.75
C LYS A 58 -14.59 -6.55 4.34
N VAL A 59 -14.00 -5.85 3.36
CA VAL A 59 -14.55 -5.84 1.99
C VAL A 59 -14.53 -7.23 1.35
N VAL A 60 -13.51 -8.05 1.63
CA VAL A 60 -13.43 -9.42 1.13
C VAL A 60 -14.56 -10.27 1.70
N ARG A 61 -14.77 -10.21 3.03
CA ARG A 61 -15.85 -10.95 3.68
C ARG A 61 -17.22 -10.50 3.17
N ASP A 62 -17.46 -9.19 3.15
CA ASP A 62 -18.73 -8.60 2.73
C ASP A 62 -19.07 -8.98 1.27
N VAL A 63 -18.08 -9.03 0.37
CA VAL A 63 -18.27 -9.46 -1.03
C VAL A 63 -18.62 -10.95 -1.14
N ILE A 64 -17.93 -11.82 -0.39
CA ILE A 64 -18.22 -13.26 -0.39
C ILE A 64 -19.63 -13.53 0.14
N GLU A 65 -19.99 -12.89 1.27
CA GLU A 65 -21.32 -13.03 1.88
C GLU A 65 -22.41 -12.49 0.96
N LYS A 66 -22.23 -11.30 0.39
CA LYS A 66 -23.19 -10.68 -0.54
C LYS A 66 -23.39 -11.49 -1.81
N ALA A 67 -22.34 -12.14 -2.33
CA ALA A 67 -22.43 -13.02 -3.48
C ALA A 67 -23.07 -14.38 -3.16
N GLY A 68 -23.25 -14.72 -1.87
CA GLY A 68 -23.82 -15.99 -1.45
C GLY A 68 -22.96 -17.21 -1.80
N ILE A 69 -21.65 -17.02 -1.99
CA ILE A 69 -20.72 -18.10 -2.36
C ILE A 69 -19.94 -18.60 -1.16
N ARG A 70 -19.44 -19.84 -1.26
CA ARG A 70 -18.48 -20.37 -0.30
C ARG A 70 -17.06 -19.99 -0.70
N ARG A 71 -16.20 -19.70 0.28
CA ARG A 71 -14.79 -19.34 0.05
C ARG A 71 -14.02 -20.40 -0.76
N GLU A 72 -14.40 -21.67 -0.66
CA GLU A 72 -13.78 -22.77 -1.42
C GLU A 72 -14.08 -22.72 -2.92
N GLN A 73 -15.05 -21.90 -3.36
CA GLN A 73 -15.35 -21.64 -4.77
C GLN A 73 -14.45 -20.54 -5.38
N VAL A 74 -13.67 -19.83 -4.55
CA VAL A 74 -12.69 -18.84 -5.02
C VAL A 74 -11.41 -19.55 -5.46
N ALA A 75 -11.07 -19.40 -6.73
CA ALA A 75 -9.92 -20.04 -7.37
C ALA A 75 -8.58 -19.42 -6.95
N GLY A 76 -8.58 -18.10 -6.79
CA GLY A 76 -7.40 -17.30 -6.46
C GLY A 76 -7.75 -15.86 -6.11
N LEU A 77 -6.73 -15.13 -5.65
CA LEU A 77 -6.80 -13.73 -5.23
C LEU A 77 -5.83 -12.89 -6.07
N GLY A 78 -6.34 -11.93 -6.81
CA GLY A 78 -5.56 -10.84 -7.39
C GLY A 78 -5.38 -9.71 -6.39
N ILE A 79 -4.19 -9.11 -6.34
CA ILE A 79 -3.91 -7.95 -5.49
C ILE A 79 -3.35 -6.85 -6.37
N SER A 80 -3.98 -5.68 -6.32
CA SER A 80 -3.52 -4.41 -6.83
C SER A 80 -3.41 -3.44 -5.67
N ASN A 81 -2.44 -2.54 -5.71
CA ASN A 81 -2.20 -1.59 -4.64
C ASN A 81 -1.73 -0.24 -5.18
N GLN A 82 -1.91 0.80 -4.36
CA GLN A 82 -1.27 2.09 -4.54
C GLN A 82 0.23 1.88 -4.52
N ARG A 83 0.89 2.26 -5.60
CA ARG A 83 2.33 2.14 -5.70
C ARG A 83 3.01 3.23 -4.87
N GLU A 84 4.30 3.04 -4.62
CA GLU A 84 5.21 3.94 -3.91
C GLU A 84 4.91 4.30 -2.44
N THR A 85 3.68 4.09 -1.96
CA THR A 85 3.36 4.16 -0.52
C THR A 85 4.22 3.14 0.23
N SER A 86 4.90 3.60 1.27
CA SER A 86 5.95 2.85 1.96
C SER A 86 5.59 2.63 3.42
N ALA A 87 5.87 1.45 3.93
CA ALA A 87 5.50 1.00 5.27
C ALA A 87 6.64 0.18 5.89
N VAL A 88 6.72 0.21 7.22
CA VAL A 88 7.68 -0.55 8.02
C VAL A 88 6.95 -1.25 9.16
N ARG A 89 7.30 -2.51 9.42
CA ARG A 89 6.69 -3.34 10.47
C ARG A 89 7.74 -4.08 11.27
N ASP A 90 7.39 -4.47 12.49
CA ASP A 90 8.20 -5.41 13.26
C ASP A 90 8.18 -6.78 12.57
N ARG A 91 9.35 -7.41 12.46
CA ARG A 91 9.48 -8.73 11.82
C ARG A 91 8.86 -9.83 12.68
N THR A 92 8.88 -9.67 14.00
CA THR A 92 8.53 -10.67 15.00
C THR A 92 7.02 -10.86 15.10
N ASP A 93 6.29 -9.75 15.25
CA ASP A 93 4.84 -9.78 15.48
C ASP A 93 4.02 -9.19 14.32
N GLY A 94 4.67 -8.53 13.35
CA GLY A 94 4.01 -7.94 12.19
C GLY A 94 3.38 -6.57 12.43
N HIS A 95 3.48 -6.00 13.62
CA HIS A 95 2.86 -4.72 13.92
C HIS A 95 3.54 -3.57 13.15
N PRO A 96 2.75 -2.62 12.63
CA PRO A 96 3.27 -1.36 12.11
C PRO A 96 4.19 -0.66 13.11
N LEU A 97 5.37 -0.22 12.66
CA LEU A 97 6.26 0.60 13.49
C LEU A 97 5.90 2.09 13.43
N ALA A 98 5.18 2.50 12.39
CA ALA A 98 4.64 3.84 12.15
C ALA A 98 3.54 3.77 11.09
N ASP A 99 2.81 4.87 10.90
CA ASP A 99 1.91 5.03 9.76
C ASP A 99 2.67 4.91 8.43
N ALA A 100 2.01 4.40 7.39
CA ALA A 100 2.57 4.34 6.06
C ALA A 100 2.75 5.76 5.49
N ILE A 101 3.87 6.01 4.81
CA ILE A 101 4.12 7.27 4.11
C ILE A 101 3.56 7.13 2.70
N VAL A 102 2.53 7.92 2.38
CA VAL A 102 1.84 7.88 1.10
C VAL A 102 2.72 8.42 -0.03
N TRP A 103 2.52 7.94 -1.26
CA TRP A 103 3.29 8.35 -2.43
C TRP A 103 3.35 9.87 -2.67
N GLN A 104 2.31 10.62 -2.30
CA GLN A 104 2.24 12.08 -2.43
C GLN A 104 3.07 12.84 -1.37
N CYS A 105 3.52 12.15 -0.32
CA CYS A 105 4.17 12.81 0.79
C CYS A 105 5.59 13.27 0.42
N SER A 106 5.87 14.55 0.65
CA SER A 106 7.15 15.19 0.38
C SER A 106 8.15 15.14 1.55
N ARG A 107 7.83 14.45 2.66
CA ARG A 107 8.64 14.50 3.90
C ARG A 107 10.09 14.05 3.75
N ALA A 108 10.39 13.27 2.71
CA ALA A 108 11.73 12.79 2.40
C ALA A 108 12.51 13.70 1.43
N LYS A 109 12.04 14.92 1.18
CA LYS A 109 12.68 15.86 0.24
C LYS A 109 14.13 16.16 0.61
N ASP A 110 14.41 16.40 1.89
CA ASP A 110 15.77 16.73 2.34
C ASP A 110 16.74 15.56 2.15
N ILE A 111 16.24 14.32 2.22
CA ILE A 111 17.04 13.13 1.90
C ILE A 111 17.43 13.14 0.43
N CYS A 112 16.50 13.47 -0.47
CA CYS A 112 16.80 13.59 -1.89
C CYS A 112 17.86 14.68 -2.16
N VAL A 113 17.75 15.83 -1.50
CA VAL A 113 18.75 16.92 -1.61
C VAL A 113 20.13 16.44 -1.16
N ARG A 114 20.25 15.78 -0.01
CA ARG A 114 21.55 15.25 0.48
C ARG A 114 22.16 14.23 -0.49
N VAL A 115 21.34 13.39 -1.13
CA VAL A 115 21.83 12.40 -2.11
C VAL A 115 22.30 13.11 -3.39
N GLU A 116 21.60 14.15 -3.81
CA GLU A 116 22.01 14.99 -4.94
C GLU A 116 23.34 15.70 -4.67
N GLU A 117 23.48 16.35 -3.50
CA GLU A 117 24.71 17.01 -3.06
C GLU A 117 25.90 16.05 -2.94
N SER A 118 25.64 14.76 -2.69
CA SER A 118 26.68 13.72 -2.70
C SER A 118 27.13 13.27 -4.10
N GLY A 119 26.60 13.88 -5.16
CA GLY A 119 26.95 13.58 -6.55
C GLY A 119 26.35 12.28 -7.10
N LYS A 120 25.36 11.68 -6.43
CA LYS A 120 24.82 10.36 -6.77
C LYS A 120 23.58 10.39 -7.68
N ALA A 121 23.06 11.57 -8.02
CA ALA A 121 21.83 11.71 -8.80
C ALA A 121 21.88 10.97 -10.15
N GLU A 122 22.94 11.17 -10.94
CA GLU A 122 23.05 10.53 -12.26
C GLU A 122 23.28 9.01 -12.17
N TRP A 123 23.98 8.55 -11.12
CA TRP A 123 24.11 7.12 -10.86
C TRP A 123 22.75 6.48 -10.59
N VAL A 124 21.93 7.08 -9.72
CA VAL A 124 20.56 6.59 -9.46
C VAL A 124 19.74 6.56 -10.74
N ARG A 125 19.75 7.63 -11.54
CA ARG A 125 19.02 7.70 -12.80
C ARG A 125 19.45 6.63 -13.79
N ARG A 126 20.76 6.40 -13.97
CA ARG A 126 21.27 5.38 -14.88
C ARG A 126 20.96 3.96 -14.43
N THR A 127 20.97 3.70 -13.13
CA THR A 127 20.73 2.36 -12.58
C THR A 127 19.24 2.02 -12.50
N THR A 128 18.39 2.99 -12.19
CA THR A 128 16.97 2.76 -11.89
C THR A 128 16.01 3.28 -12.96
N GLY A 129 16.48 4.13 -13.88
CA GLY A 129 15.63 4.87 -14.82
C GLY A 129 14.86 6.04 -14.18
N ILE A 130 15.11 6.33 -12.89
CA ILE A 130 14.29 7.23 -12.09
C ILE A 130 15.15 8.39 -11.54
N ASN A 131 14.60 9.62 -11.56
CA ASN A 131 15.21 10.78 -10.91
C ASN A 131 15.00 10.76 -9.40
N LEU A 132 15.88 11.42 -8.65
CA LEU A 132 15.69 11.63 -7.21
C LEU A 132 14.36 12.37 -6.96
N SER A 133 13.50 11.78 -6.14
CA SER A 133 12.23 12.38 -5.76
C SER A 133 11.69 11.77 -4.46
N PRO A 134 11.06 12.56 -3.57
CA PRO A 134 10.37 12.03 -2.40
C PRO A 134 9.15 11.15 -2.77
N PHE A 135 8.75 11.16 -4.05
CA PHE A 135 7.72 10.28 -4.58
C PHE A 135 8.09 8.80 -4.46
N PHE A 136 9.37 8.41 -4.55
CA PHE A 136 9.76 6.99 -4.60
C PHE A 136 10.03 6.38 -3.22
N PRO A 137 9.95 5.04 -3.06
CA PRO A 137 10.11 4.38 -1.76
C PRO A 137 11.45 4.57 -1.08
N ALA A 138 12.55 4.64 -1.84
CA ALA A 138 13.90 4.63 -1.26
C ALA A 138 14.14 5.79 -0.28
N SER A 139 13.70 6.99 -0.64
CA SER A 139 13.81 8.17 0.22
C SER A 139 12.90 8.07 1.45
N LYS A 140 11.69 7.51 1.31
CA LYS A 140 10.78 7.24 2.44
C LYS A 140 11.32 6.18 3.41
N LEU A 141 11.94 5.13 2.88
CA LEU A 141 12.59 4.11 3.69
C LEU A 141 13.77 4.69 4.47
N ALA A 142 14.61 5.51 3.84
CA ALA A 142 15.66 6.25 4.54
C ALA A 142 15.08 7.17 5.63
N TRP A 143 13.96 7.84 5.36
CA TRP A 143 13.27 8.66 6.37
C TRP A 143 12.82 7.82 7.56
N PHE A 144 12.24 6.63 7.35
CA PHE A 144 11.89 5.73 8.44
C PHE A 144 13.11 5.32 9.27
N MET A 145 14.23 4.98 8.62
CA MET A 145 15.47 4.61 9.32
C MET A 145 16.01 5.75 10.20
N GLU A 146 15.86 7.00 9.77
CA GLU A 146 16.33 8.18 10.51
C GLU A 146 15.38 8.65 11.61
N ASN A 147 14.07 8.39 11.50
CA ASN A 147 13.05 9.02 12.34
C ASN A 147 12.25 8.03 13.21
N VAL A 148 12.23 6.74 12.86
CA VAL A 148 11.52 5.70 13.64
C VAL A 148 12.54 4.90 14.44
N LYS A 149 12.55 5.10 15.77
CA LYS A 149 13.55 4.53 16.68
C LYS A 149 13.80 3.03 16.51
N LYS A 150 12.74 2.24 16.24
CA LYS A 150 12.84 0.79 16.06
C LYS A 150 13.37 0.36 14.68
N CYS A 151 13.51 1.27 13.72
CA CYS A 151 14.06 0.98 12.40
C CYS A 151 15.59 1.09 12.36
N GLY A 152 16.16 2.04 13.11
CA GLY A 152 17.59 2.34 13.12
C GLY A 152 18.32 1.74 14.31
N GLY A 153 18.47 0.40 14.35
CA GLY A 153 19.44 -0.31 15.20
C GLY A 153 19.36 -0.07 16.70
#